data_AF-A0A6L9ZZI1-F1
#
_entry.id   AF-A0A6L9ZZI1-F1
#
_cell.length_a   1.000
_cell.length_b   1.000
_cell.length_c   1.000
_cell.angle_alpha   90.00
_cell.angle_beta   90.00
_cell.angle_gamma   90.00
#
_symmetry.space_group_name_H-M   'P 1'
#
loop_
_entity.id
_entity.type
_entity.pdbx_description
1 polymer ?
#
loop_
_entity_poly.entity_id
_entity_poly.type
_entity_poly.pdbx_seq_one_letter_code
_entity_poly.pdbx_strand_id
1 'polypeptide(L)'
;ELLERVVGLDEQERYRLIELLDPQISHYEFFLGRPVLPRIDWSDDRLLLAAIPELSPCIQGWPSENIFDGDYKLVNLSREEYEFLQACDTNSNSQSPSTVGEILANVPVGLEIVRSLQSRLLILLTIGPT
;
A
#
# COMPACT_ATOMS: atom_id res chain seq x y z
N GLU A 1 15.26 -41.10 -20.35
CA GLU A 1 13.90 -41.42 -20.80
C GLU A 1 12.79 -40.54 -20.21
N LEU A 2 12.40 -40.66 -18.92
CA LEU A 2 11.29 -39.85 -18.37
C LEU A 2 11.62 -38.35 -18.24
N LEU A 3 12.82 -38.00 -17.77
CA LEU A 3 13.25 -36.60 -17.63
C LEU A 3 13.42 -35.89 -18.98
N GLU A 4 13.80 -36.61 -20.03
CA GLU A 4 13.94 -36.06 -21.39
C GLU A 4 12.58 -35.67 -22.00
N ARG A 5 11.49 -36.34 -21.60
CA ARG A 5 10.13 -36.01 -22.03
C ARG A 5 9.63 -34.68 -21.46
N VAL A 6 10.18 -34.24 -20.33
CA VAL A 6 9.79 -32.99 -19.67
C VAL A 6 10.46 -31.78 -20.32
N VAL A 7 11.60 -31.96 -20.98
CA VAL A 7 12.39 -30.88 -21.61
C VAL A 7 11.63 -30.16 -22.73
N GLY A 8 10.67 -30.84 -23.38
CA GLY A 8 9.89 -30.29 -24.48
C GLY A 8 8.53 -29.68 -24.09
N LEU A 9 8.15 -29.71 -22.80
CA LEU A 9 6.84 -29.23 -22.37
C LEU A 9 6.82 -27.71 -22.27
N ASP A 10 5.73 -27.09 -22.72
CA ASP A 10 5.47 -25.67 -22.50
C ASP A 10 5.11 -25.37 -21.03
N GLU A 11 4.92 -24.10 -20.71
CA GLU A 11 4.64 -23.69 -19.33
C GLU A 11 3.31 -24.24 -18.79
N GLN A 12 2.26 -24.30 -19.61
CA GLN A 12 0.95 -24.84 -19.19
C GLN A 12 1.02 -26.35 -19.01
N GLU A 13 1.69 -27.05 -19.93
CA GLU A 13 1.89 -28.50 -19.88
C GLU A 13 2.70 -28.93 -18.65
N ARG A 14 3.71 -28.13 -18.27
CA ARG A 14 4.49 -28.37 -17.04
C ARG A 14 3.65 -28.17 -15.79
N TYR A 15 2.88 -27.09 -15.68
CA TYR A 15 1.97 -26.90 -14.54
C TYR A 15 0.96 -28.03 -14.45
N ARG A 16 0.39 -28.45 -15.58
CA ARG A 16 -0.55 -29.57 -15.63
C ARG A 16 0.09 -30.89 -15.19
N LEU A 17 1.32 -31.16 -15.63
CA LEU A 17 2.06 -32.35 -15.19
C LEU A 17 2.30 -32.32 -13.68
N ILE A 18 2.66 -31.17 -13.11
CA ILE A 18 2.87 -31.03 -11.66
C ILE A 18 1.58 -31.32 -10.88
N GLU A 19 0.41 -30.82 -11.32
CA GLU A 19 -0.87 -31.16 -10.70
C GLU A 19 -1.19 -32.66 -10.75
N LEU A 20 -0.89 -33.31 -11.88
CA LEU A 20 -1.16 -34.75 -12.05
C LEU A 20 -0.23 -35.62 -11.20
N LEU A 21 0.98 -35.15 -10.92
CA LEU A 21 1.96 -35.86 -10.10
C LEU A 21 1.70 -35.69 -8.59
N ASP A 22 1.13 -34.56 -8.16
CA ASP A 22 0.74 -34.32 -6.77
C ASP A 22 -0.65 -33.67 -6.67
N PRO A 23 -1.73 -34.45 -6.88
CA PRO A 23 -3.09 -33.95 -6.98
C PRO A 23 -3.73 -33.58 -5.63
N GLN A 24 -3.01 -33.70 -4.51
CA GLN A 24 -3.51 -33.32 -3.19
C GLN A 24 -3.00 -31.96 -2.71
N ILE A 25 -1.82 -31.55 -3.18
CA ILE A 25 -1.15 -30.31 -2.74
C ILE A 25 -1.03 -29.32 -3.89
N SER A 26 -0.76 -29.79 -5.11
CA SER A 26 -0.49 -28.94 -6.28
C SER A 26 -1.76 -28.67 -7.07
N HIS A 27 -2.57 -27.73 -6.59
CA HIS A 27 -3.64 -27.12 -7.37
C HIS A 27 -3.21 -25.70 -7.77
N TYR A 28 -3.03 -25.47 -9.07
CA TYR A 28 -2.68 -24.14 -9.56
C TYR A 28 -3.95 -23.34 -9.83
N GLU A 29 -4.17 -22.31 -9.02
CA GLU A 29 -5.21 -21.32 -9.30
C GLU A 29 -4.66 -20.24 -10.24
N PHE A 30 -5.16 -20.23 -11.47
CA PHE A 30 -4.85 -19.17 -12.44
C PHE A 30 -5.84 -18.02 -12.28
N PHE A 31 -5.39 -16.95 -11.64
CA PHE A 31 -6.15 -15.71 -11.60
C PHE A 31 -5.95 -14.98 -12.94
N LEU A 32 -6.99 -14.96 -13.79
CA LEU A 32 -7.03 -14.08 -14.95
C LEU A 32 -7.03 -12.63 -14.44
N GLY A 33 -5.85 -12.02 -14.46
CA GLY A 33 -5.62 -10.71 -13.87
C GLY A 33 -6.48 -9.63 -14.54
N ARG A 34 -7.11 -8.79 -13.71
CA ARG A 34 -7.59 -7.48 -14.14
C ARG A 34 -6.39 -6.69 -14.72
N PRO A 35 -6.54 -5.90 -15.79
CA PRO A 35 -5.45 -5.06 -16.30
C PRO A 35 -4.80 -4.26 -15.17
N VAL A 36 -3.49 -3.99 -15.31
CA VAL A 36 -2.65 -3.39 -14.26
C VAL A 36 -3.39 -2.23 -13.60
N LEU A 37 -3.57 -2.33 -12.29
CA LEU A 37 -4.21 -1.26 -11.52
C LEU A 37 -3.42 0.03 -11.78
N PRO A 38 -4.10 1.13 -12.16
CA PRO A 38 -3.42 2.39 -12.42
C PRO A 38 -2.65 2.80 -11.16
N ARG A 39 -1.33 2.90 -11.27
CA ARG A 39 -0.48 3.44 -10.23
C ARG A 39 -0.43 4.95 -10.41
N ILE A 40 -0.81 5.67 -9.37
CA ILE A 40 -0.67 7.12 -9.34
C ILE A 40 0.75 7.43 -8.92
N ASP A 41 1.43 8.25 -9.72
CA ASP A 41 2.72 8.82 -9.35
C ASP A 41 2.48 10.09 -8.53
N TRP A 42 2.80 10.04 -7.25
CA TRP A 42 2.66 11.18 -6.34
C TRP A 42 3.82 12.16 -6.42
N SER A 43 4.79 11.98 -7.32
CA SER A 43 5.99 12.84 -7.44
C SER A 43 5.67 14.31 -7.75
N ASP A 44 4.51 14.63 -8.35
CA ASP A 44 4.07 16.01 -8.56
C ASP A 44 3.52 16.62 -7.25
N ASP A 45 4.17 17.69 -6.77
CA ASP A 45 3.77 18.41 -5.56
C ASP A 45 2.32 18.93 -5.62
N ARG A 46 1.84 19.37 -6.79
CA ARG A 46 0.47 19.87 -6.94
C ARG A 46 -0.54 18.74 -6.77
N LEU A 47 -0.23 17.58 -7.34
CA LEU A 47 -1.04 16.38 -7.21
C LEU A 47 -1.05 15.89 -5.76
N LEU A 48 0.12 15.87 -5.11
CA LEU A 48 0.26 15.47 -3.71
C LEU A 48 -0.51 16.40 -2.78
N LEU A 49 -0.42 17.72 -2.97
CA LEU A 49 -1.16 18.71 -2.18
C LEU A 49 -2.68 18.55 -2.32
N ALA A 50 -3.17 18.14 -3.49
CA ALA A 50 -4.59 17.91 -3.74
C ALA A 50 -5.10 16.52 -3.30
N ALA A 51 -4.21 15.63 -2.87
CA ALA A 51 -4.58 14.29 -2.42
C ALA A 51 -5.33 14.34 -1.09
N ILE A 52 -6.22 13.37 -0.85
CA ILE A 52 -6.79 13.13 0.49
C ILE A 52 -5.92 12.08 1.18
N PRO A 53 -5.28 12.42 2.32
CA PRO A 53 -4.53 11.45 3.11
C PRO A 53 -5.44 10.76 4.14
N GLU A 54 -5.23 9.47 4.29
CA GLU A 54 -5.90 8.62 5.28
C GLU A 54 -4.86 7.83 6.06
N LEU A 55 -5.10 7.63 7.36
CA LEU A 55 -4.27 6.74 8.17
C LEU A 55 -4.37 5.31 7.62
N SER A 56 -3.23 4.63 7.48
CA SER A 56 -3.23 3.25 7.00
C SER A 56 -3.96 2.32 7.97
N PRO A 57 -4.95 1.52 7.52
CA PRO A 57 -5.72 0.62 8.38
C PRO A 57 -4.88 -0.57 8.90
N CYS A 58 -3.68 -0.76 8.35
CA CYS A 58 -2.76 -1.83 8.72
C CYS A 58 -1.84 -1.45 9.89
N ILE A 59 -1.89 -0.20 10.37
CA ILE A 59 -1.12 0.22 11.55
C ILE A 59 -1.74 -0.39 12.82
N GLN A 60 -0.88 -0.87 13.72
CA GLN A 60 -1.29 -1.33 15.05
C GLN A 60 -0.64 -0.49 16.15
N GLY A 61 -1.38 -0.29 17.25
CA GLY A 61 -0.92 0.51 18.38
C GLY A 61 -1.15 2.02 18.24
N TRP A 62 -1.81 2.47 17.17
CA TRP A 62 -2.27 3.84 17.05
C TRP A 62 -3.42 4.14 18.05
N PRO A 63 -3.46 5.29 18.73
CA PRO A 63 -2.52 6.41 18.68
C PRO A 63 -1.33 6.25 19.65
N SER A 64 -0.11 6.27 19.13
CA SER A 64 1.16 6.20 19.89
C SER A 64 2.31 6.68 18.98
N GLU A 65 3.40 7.19 19.56
CA GLU A 65 4.65 7.45 18.81
C GLU A 65 5.40 6.17 18.45
N ASN A 66 5.10 5.06 19.16
CA ASN A 66 5.66 3.74 18.88
C ASN A 66 4.53 2.84 18.41
N ILE A 67 4.55 2.49 17.13
CA ILE A 67 3.52 1.69 16.47
C ILE A 67 4.15 0.49 15.75
N PHE A 68 3.31 -0.44 15.31
CA PHE A 68 3.69 -1.46 14.34
C PHE A 68 3.13 -1.10 12.96
N ASP A 69 3.98 -1.19 11.93
CA ASP A 69 3.55 -1.04 10.53
C ASP A 69 2.82 -2.29 10.02
N GLY A 70 2.41 -2.28 8.74
CA GLY A 70 1.71 -3.41 8.12
C GLY A 70 2.51 -4.72 8.05
N ASP A 71 3.84 -4.65 8.24
CA ASP A 71 4.74 -5.81 8.31
C ASP A 71 5.04 -6.22 9.77
N TYR A 72 4.33 -5.64 10.76
CA TYR A 72 4.59 -5.81 12.19
C TYR A 72 5.99 -5.38 12.64
N LYS A 73 6.63 -4.44 11.93
CA LYS A 73 7.90 -3.86 12.35
C LYS A 73 7.64 -2.67 13.27
N LEU A 74 8.46 -2.55 14.31
CA LEU A 74 8.39 -1.40 15.20
C LEU A 74 8.81 -0.14 14.45
N VAL A 75 7.96 0.88 14.51
CA VAL A 75 8.18 2.19 13.94
C VAL A 75 8.11 3.23 15.06
N ASN A 76 9.17 4.02 15.17
CA ASN A 76 9.25 5.18 16.05
C ASN A 76 8.96 6.43 15.20
N LEU A 77 7.83 7.06 15.47
CA LEU A 77 7.42 8.30 14.81
C LEU A 77 8.16 9.48 15.44
N SER A 78 8.69 10.35 14.59
CA SER A 78 9.01 11.70 15.01
C SER A 78 7.74 12.45 15.42
N ARG A 79 7.90 13.52 16.18
CA ARG A 79 6.79 14.38 16.58
C ARG A 79 6.02 14.93 15.37
N GLU A 80 6.74 15.33 14.33
CA GLU A 80 6.17 15.88 13.09
C GLU A 80 5.34 14.83 12.35
N GLU A 81 5.84 13.60 12.26
CA GLU A 81 5.10 12.47 11.68
C GLU A 81 3.84 12.14 12.50
N TYR A 82 3.96 12.11 13.83
CA TYR A 82 2.82 11.86 14.73
C TYR A 82 1.72 12.92 14.56
N GLU A 83 2.08 14.21 14.55
CA GLU A 83 1.13 15.32 14.38
C GLU A 83 0.40 15.23 13.03
N PHE A 84 1.10 14.88 11.95
CA PHE A 84 0.48 14.68 10.64
C PHE A 84 -0.43 13.45 10.59
N LEU A 85 -0.01 12.32 11.18
CA LEU A 85 -0.83 11.11 11.25
C LEU A 85 -2.09 11.31 12.11
N GLN A 86 -2.02 12.12 13.16
CA GLN A 86 -3.19 12.52 13.96
C GLN A 86 -4.18 13.36 13.15
N ALA A 87 -3.70 14.27 12.30
CA ALA A 87 -4.55 14.96 11.36
C ALA A 87 -5.20 14.01 10.35
N CYS A 88 -4.46 13.02 9.84
CA CYS A 88 -4.98 11.99 8.93
C CYS A 88 -6.06 11.12 9.58
N ASP A 89 -5.87 10.68 10.83
CA ASP A 89 -6.85 9.87 11.57
C ASP A 89 -8.16 10.65 11.82
N THR A 90 -8.05 11.93 12.15
CA THR A 90 -9.21 12.82 12.26
C THR A 90 -9.90 13.00 10.90
N ASN A 91 -9.10 13.08 9.82
CA ASN A 91 -9.58 13.25 8.45
C ASN A 91 -10.38 12.04 7.96
N SER A 92 -9.89 10.82 8.20
CA SER A 92 -10.55 9.56 7.84
C SER A 92 -11.96 9.42 8.42
N ASN A 93 -12.24 10.09 9.54
CA ASN A 93 -13.54 10.06 10.22
C ASN A 93 -14.46 11.25 9.83
N SER A 94 -14.01 12.14 8.95
CA SER A 94 -14.76 13.33 8.53
C SER A 94 -15.72 13.05 7.37
N GLN A 95 -16.88 13.72 7.37
CA GLN A 95 -17.81 13.73 6.22
C GLN A 95 -17.28 14.56 5.03
N SER A 96 -16.31 15.43 5.28
CA SER A 96 -15.67 16.27 4.26
C SER A 96 -14.17 16.17 4.49
N PRO A 97 -13.49 15.18 3.88
CA PRO A 97 -12.07 14.99 4.08
C PRO A 97 -11.28 16.15 3.46
N SER A 98 -10.34 16.67 4.22
CA SER A 98 -9.38 17.68 3.81
C SER A 98 -8.28 17.08 2.94
N THR A 99 -7.74 17.93 2.08
CA THR A 99 -6.56 17.59 1.26
C THR A 99 -5.27 17.68 2.08
N VAL A 100 -4.17 17.12 1.57
CA VAL A 100 -2.83 17.28 2.15
C VAL A 100 -2.52 18.76 2.33
N GLY A 101 -2.75 19.59 1.32
CA GLY A 101 -2.46 21.02 1.39
C GLY A 101 -3.21 21.75 2.50
N GLU A 102 -4.47 21.39 2.75
CA GLU A 102 -5.28 21.96 3.84
C GLU A 102 -4.79 21.49 5.22
N ILE A 103 -4.39 20.23 5.35
CA ILE A 103 -3.79 19.72 6.59
C ILE A 103 -2.45 20.42 6.88
N LEU A 104 -1.61 20.59 5.86
CA LEU A 104 -0.31 21.25 5.98
C LEU A 104 -0.40 22.74 6.35
N ALA A 105 -1.55 23.38 6.12
CA ALA A 105 -1.79 24.75 6.59
C ALA A 105 -1.87 24.84 8.13
N ASN A 106 -2.23 23.74 8.81
CA ASN A 106 -2.38 23.67 10.26
C ASN A 106 -1.24 22.89 10.93
N VAL A 107 -0.65 21.92 10.22
CA VAL A 107 0.46 21.07 10.68
C VAL A 107 1.68 21.42 9.83
N PRO A 108 2.64 22.22 10.34
CA PRO A 108 3.73 22.79 9.54
C PRO A 108 4.85 21.77 9.27
N VAL A 109 4.51 20.70 8.56
CA VAL A 109 5.45 19.67 8.10
C VAL A 109 5.71 19.81 6.60
N GLY A 110 6.89 19.41 6.16
CA GLY A 110 7.25 19.45 4.74
C GLY A 110 6.59 18.31 3.94
N LEU A 111 6.45 18.51 2.63
CA LEU A 111 5.96 17.45 1.72
C LEU A 111 6.82 16.18 1.76
N GLU A 112 8.10 16.30 2.09
CA GLU A 112 8.98 15.14 2.26
C GLU A 112 8.53 14.19 3.37
N ILE A 113 7.93 14.71 4.44
CA ILE A 113 7.36 13.88 5.50
C ILE A 113 6.15 13.11 4.96
N VAL A 114 5.27 13.77 4.21
CA VAL A 114 4.11 13.12 3.58
C VAL A 114 4.55 12.00 2.63
N ARG A 115 5.58 12.25 1.81
CA ARG A 115 6.17 11.26 0.91
C ARG A 115 6.79 10.09 1.67
N SER A 116 7.54 10.37 2.74
CA SER A 116 8.13 9.35 3.61
C SER A 116 7.04 8.44 4.20
N LEU A 117 6.00 9.02 4.80
CA LEU A 117 4.87 8.29 5.38
C LEU A 117 4.15 7.43 4.33
N GLN A 118 3.92 7.96 3.12
CA GLN A 118 3.31 7.23 2.03
C GLN A 118 4.20 6.06 1.55
N SER A 119 5.51 6.29 1.40
CA SER A 119 6.45 5.26 0.96
C SER A 119 6.57 4.09 1.95
N ARG A 120 6.34 4.37 3.24
CA ARG A 120 6.31 3.41 4.34
C ARG A 120 4.93 2.81 4.58
N LEU A 121 3.95 3.15 3.73
CA LEU A 121 2.56 2.68 3.83
C LEU A 121 1.88 3.02 5.17
N LEU A 122 2.30 4.11 5.81
CA LEU A 122 1.68 4.61 7.05
C LEU A 122 0.46 5.50 6.76
N ILE A 123 0.39 6.05 5.55
CA ILE A 123 -0.80 6.71 5.02
C ILE A 123 -1.16 6.13 3.66
N LEU A 124 -2.44 6.22 3.31
CA LEU A 124 -2.95 6.02 1.97
C LEU A 124 -3.29 7.39 1.37
N LEU A 125 -3.12 7.53 0.06
CA LEU A 125 -3.46 8.73 -0.70
C LEU A 125 -4.51 8.38 -1.74
N THR A 126 -5.58 9.17 -1.77
CA THR A 126 -6.60 9.10 -2.83
C THR A 126 -6.67 10.43 -3.57
N ILE A 127 -7.15 10.39 -4.82
CA ILE A 127 -7.37 11.60 -5.61
C ILE A 127 -8.52 12.36 -4.94
N GLY A 128 -8.27 13.62 -4.56
CA GLY A 128 -9.32 14.48 -4.00
C GLY A 128 -10.48 14.69 -4.99
N PRO A 129 -11.69 15.02 -4.49
CA PRO A 129 -12.79 15.40 -5.37
C PRO A 129 -12.36 16.59 -6.24
N THR A 130 -12.44 16.43 -7.55
CA THR A 130 -12.22 17.50 -8.54
C THR A 130 -13.31 18.56 -8.47
#